data_AF-A0A9J7KVE9-F1
#
_entry.id   AF-A0A9J7KVE9-F1
#
_cell.length_a   1.000
_cell.length_b   1.000
_cell.length_c   1.000
_cell.angle_alpha   90.00
_cell.angle_beta   90.00
_cell.angle_gamma   90.00
#
_symmetry.space_group_name_H-M   'P 1'
#
loop_
_entity.id
_entity.type
_entity.pdbx_description
1 polymer ?
#
loop_
_entity_poly.entity_id
_entity_poly.type
_entity_poly.pdbx_seq_one_letter_code
_entity_poly.pdbx_strand_id
1 'polypeptide(L)'
;MASTNLPLDGRFNTSRGEQNIGIPPTQIAPRPTEFGILTLEKVRKAAMRHIDLRKHVAIFSNYEDDIARCGASTNQHKTSTHPSECYGTPAITRNYSTCALVGNGGILLNSSCGEAVDSHDFVIRLNLPPVQSFERDVGSRTDLVSINNKVLIDIGSLLISSTGRTEVLKMLNQVQNSILLYAKGFEKHGKGAYNITTLEAIQSVDNFIESNGLQIRTAYGLSDDVQAASKRVISRLRETVRHPTTGFLNYFLSLAFCDHVTVYGFWPFAMTPDHRPLPYHYFDNETFPINHNIIDEQVFLRDLNETGCLTLVRDCL
;
A
#
# COMPACT_ATOMS: atom_id res chain seq x y z
N MET A 1 -40.40 6.11 -26.48
CA MET A 1 -41.13 7.35 -26.16
C MET A 1 -41.43 7.37 -24.68
N ALA A 2 -41.25 8.54 -24.06
CA ALA A 2 -41.53 8.95 -22.67
C ALA A 2 -40.78 8.18 -21.55
N SER A 3 -39.76 8.72 -20.88
CA SER A 3 -39.68 9.92 -20.01
C SER A 3 -40.57 9.84 -18.78
N THR A 4 -39.94 9.74 -17.60
CA THR A 4 -40.31 10.56 -16.43
C THR A 4 -39.05 10.93 -15.64
N ASN A 5 -38.85 12.25 -15.52
CA ASN A 5 -37.87 12.93 -14.69
C ASN A 5 -38.46 13.24 -13.30
N LEU A 6 -37.63 13.11 -12.25
CA LEU A 6 -37.50 13.99 -11.05
C LEU A 6 -38.69 14.12 -10.05
N PRO A 7 -38.43 14.33 -8.74
CA PRO A 7 -37.94 15.63 -8.26
C PRO A 7 -36.79 15.61 -7.26
N LEU A 8 -35.96 16.65 -7.39
CA LEU A 8 -35.21 17.30 -6.34
C LEU A 8 -36.19 17.77 -5.26
N ASP A 9 -35.95 17.45 -3.99
CA ASP A 9 -36.26 18.43 -2.95
C ASP A 9 -35.33 18.29 -1.75
N GLY A 10 -34.85 19.44 -1.30
CA GLY A 10 -33.75 19.58 -0.35
C GLY A 10 -34.18 19.38 1.10
N ARG A 11 -33.31 18.72 1.86
CA ARG A 11 -33.05 19.09 3.26
C ARG A 11 -31.55 18.99 3.50
N PHE A 12 -30.88 20.12 3.35
CA PHE A 12 -29.59 20.35 3.98
C PHE A 12 -29.80 20.27 5.49
N ASN A 13 -29.51 19.11 6.08
CA ASN A 13 -29.41 18.99 7.53
C ASN A 13 -28.00 19.42 7.91
N THR A 14 -27.85 20.71 8.19
CA THR A 14 -26.64 21.34 8.70
C THR A 14 -26.43 20.93 10.16
N SER A 15 -25.84 19.77 10.39
CA SER A 15 -25.11 19.47 11.63
C SER A 15 -24.37 18.14 11.48
N ARG A 16 -23.04 18.16 11.66
CA ARG A 16 -22.06 17.05 11.60
C ARG A 16 -21.33 16.79 10.26
N GLY A 17 -21.08 17.83 9.45
CA GLY A 17 -20.42 17.71 8.15
C GLY A 17 -19.06 18.44 7.98
N GLU A 18 -18.33 18.76 9.04
CA GLU A 18 -17.15 19.66 8.97
C GLU A 18 -15.79 19.04 9.34
N GLN A 19 -15.57 17.73 9.13
CA GLN A 19 -14.27 17.13 9.51
C GLN A 19 -13.32 16.76 8.36
N ASN A 20 -13.68 16.96 7.10
CA ASN A 20 -12.78 16.76 5.95
C ASN A 20 -12.78 17.95 4.95
N ILE A 21 -13.07 19.16 5.44
CA ILE A 21 -12.84 20.43 4.72
C ILE A 21 -11.59 21.12 5.31
N GLY A 22 -10.66 20.30 5.83
CA GLY A 22 -9.47 20.77 6.50
C GLY A 22 -8.51 21.43 5.51
N ILE A 23 -8.14 22.66 5.82
CA ILE A 23 -7.07 23.43 5.18
C ILE A 23 -5.87 22.50 4.90
N PRO A 24 -5.26 22.54 3.69
CA PRO A 24 -4.06 21.76 3.42
C PRO A 24 -2.99 22.00 4.51
N PRO A 25 -2.24 20.98 4.93
CA PRO A 25 -1.33 21.05 6.09
C PRO A 25 -0.13 21.99 5.92
N THR A 26 -0.15 22.85 4.90
CA THR A 26 0.72 24.03 4.74
C THR A 26 0.53 25.06 5.87
N GLN A 27 -0.53 24.96 6.69
CA GLN A 27 -0.78 25.87 7.82
C GLN A 27 -0.52 25.27 9.22
N ILE A 28 -0.09 24.01 9.32
CA ILE A 28 0.18 23.36 10.61
C ILE A 28 1.69 23.37 10.84
N ALA A 29 2.17 24.16 11.81
CA ALA A 29 3.59 24.21 12.17
C ALA A 29 4.15 22.78 12.47
N PRO A 30 5.42 22.51 12.14
CA PRO A 30 6.06 21.24 12.47
C PRO A 30 5.94 20.96 13.97
N ARG A 31 5.38 19.80 14.34
CA ARG A 31 5.34 19.38 15.74
C ARG A 31 6.69 18.73 16.07
N PRO A 32 7.41 19.20 17.11
CA PRO A 32 8.64 18.56 17.55
C PRO A 32 8.41 17.07 17.74
N THR A 33 9.25 16.23 17.14
CA THR A 33 9.23 14.80 17.44
C THR A 33 9.97 14.57 18.76
N GLU A 34 9.59 13.52 19.48
CA GLU A 34 10.28 13.08 20.70
C GLU A 34 11.76 12.68 20.44
N PHE A 35 12.14 12.49 19.17
CA PHE A 35 13.45 12.00 18.72
C PHE A 35 14.38 13.10 18.18
N GLY A 36 14.00 14.37 18.32
CA GLY A 36 14.74 15.51 17.76
C GLY A 36 14.57 15.62 16.24
N ILE A 37 15.62 16.08 15.54
CA ILE A 37 15.58 16.23 14.07
C ILE A 37 15.69 14.83 13.42
N LEU A 38 14.69 14.50 12.59
CA LEU A 38 14.69 13.31 11.74
C LEU A 38 15.79 13.44 10.68
N THR A 39 16.45 12.33 10.38
CA THR A 39 17.41 12.24 9.27
C THR A 39 17.21 10.91 8.58
N LEU A 40 17.47 10.84 7.28
CA LEU A 40 17.32 9.61 6.50
C LEU A 40 18.09 8.44 7.14
N GLU A 41 19.30 8.68 7.65
CA GLU A 41 20.10 7.65 8.33
C GLU A 41 19.39 7.07 9.56
N LYS A 42 18.84 7.93 10.44
CA LYS A 42 18.10 7.48 11.64
C LYS A 42 16.85 6.69 11.27
N VAL A 43 16.09 7.17 10.29
CA VAL A 43 14.85 6.52 9.84
C VAL A 43 15.15 5.16 9.21
N ARG A 44 16.15 5.09 8.31
CA ARG A 44 16.62 3.84 7.71
C ARG A 44 17.16 2.87 8.76
N LYS A 45 17.96 3.33 9.72
CA LYS A 45 18.46 2.50 10.82
C LYS A 45 17.32 1.95 11.69
N ALA A 46 16.25 2.72 11.89
CA ALA A 46 15.06 2.24 12.58
C ALA A 46 14.32 1.17 11.75
N ALA A 47 14.19 1.38 10.43
CA ALA A 47 13.61 0.41 9.51
C ALA A 47 14.38 -0.92 9.51
N MET A 48 15.70 -0.88 9.28
CA MET A 48 16.57 -2.07 9.22
C MET A 48 16.66 -2.87 10.53
N ARG A 49 16.26 -2.29 11.66
CA ARG A 49 16.16 -3.03 12.94
C ARG A 49 14.96 -3.95 13.02
N HIS A 50 13.90 -3.67 12.26
CA HIS A 50 12.64 -4.41 12.30
C HIS A 50 12.32 -5.09 10.97
N ILE A 51 12.91 -4.62 9.87
CA ILE A 51 12.63 -5.07 8.51
C ILE A 51 13.83 -5.85 7.98
N ASP A 52 13.60 -7.12 7.70
CA ASP A 52 14.49 -8.06 7.02
C ASP A 52 13.79 -8.65 5.79
N LEU A 53 14.36 -8.48 4.60
CA LEU A 53 13.74 -8.92 3.35
C LEU A 53 13.56 -10.45 3.26
N ARG A 54 14.37 -11.21 3.99
CA ARG A 54 14.24 -12.68 4.10
C ARG A 54 13.02 -13.09 4.94
N LYS A 55 12.49 -12.18 5.75
CA LYS A 55 11.33 -12.41 6.63
C LYS A 55 10.05 -11.82 6.04
N HIS A 56 10.14 -10.61 5.49
CA HIS A 56 8.96 -9.80 5.15
C HIS A 56 8.62 -9.80 3.66
N VAL A 57 9.57 -10.19 2.79
CA VAL A 57 9.38 -10.25 1.34
C VAL A 57 9.99 -11.56 0.82
N ALA A 58 9.63 -12.69 1.44
CA ALA A 58 10.12 -13.99 1.05
C ALA A 58 9.37 -14.51 -0.18
N ILE A 59 10.06 -15.17 -1.11
CA ILE A 59 9.45 -15.87 -2.25
C ILE A 59 8.53 -16.97 -1.73
N PHE A 60 7.36 -17.09 -2.33
CA PHE A 60 6.42 -18.16 -2.05
C PHE A 60 6.95 -19.51 -2.58
N SER A 61 7.66 -20.28 -1.75
CA SER A 61 8.34 -21.53 -2.14
C SER A 61 7.54 -22.79 -1.87
N ASN A 62 7.04 -22.98 -0.64
CA ASN A 62 6.09 -24.05 -0.32
C ASN A 62 5.31 -23.66 0.93
N TYR A 63 4.08 -23.19 0.71
CA TYR A 63 3.21 -22.68 1.75
C TYR A 63 3.09 -23.57 3.00
N GLU A 64 2.80 -24.86 2.82
CA GLU A 64 2.50 -25.75 3.94
C GLU A 64 3.77 -25.98 4.79
N ASP A 65 4.90 -26.20 4.13
CA ASP A 65 6.20 -26.35 4.79
C ASP A 65 6.63 -25.06 5.48
N ASP A 66 6.44 -23.92 4.81
CA ASP A 66 6.86 -22.62 5.30
C ASP A 66 6.00 -22.18 6.50
N ILE A 67 4.70 -22.48 6.52
CA ILE A 67 3.84 -22.26 7.70
C ILE A 67 4.17 -23.23 8.83
N ALA A 68 4.41 -24.51 8.53
CA ALA A 68 4.72 -25.52 9.54
C ALA A 68 6.06 -25.21 10.23
N ARG A 69 7.09 -24.91 9.44
CA ARG A 69 8.39 -24.40 9.91
C ARG A 69 8.23 -23.06 10.64
N CYS A 70 7.41 -22.21 10.02
CA CYS A 70 7.02 -20.85 10.33
C CYS A 70 6.01 -20.58 11.42
N GLY A 71 5.54 -21.56 12.20
CA GLY A 71 4.54 -21.36 13.27
C GLY A 71 3.35 -20.42 12.96
N ALA A 72 3.04 -20.18 11.67
CA ALA A 72 2.31 -18.98 11.23
C ALA A 72 0.80 -19.15 11.40
N SER A 73 0.33 -20.41 11.43
CA SER A 73 -1.08 -20.78 11.59
C SER A 73 -1.54 -20.92 13.05
N THR A 74 -0.61 -21.08 14.00
CA THR A 74 -0.90 -21.47 15.39
C THR A 74 -0.70 -20.36 16.43
N ASN A 75 -0.24 -19.16 16.02
CA ASN A 75 0.27 -18.12 16.95
C ASN A 75 1.38 -18.64 17.90
N GLN A 76 1.94 -19.84 17.70
CA GLN A 76 2.97 -20.41 18.60
C GLN A 76 4.27 -19.60 18.61
N HIS A 77 4.49 -18.77 17.60
CA HIS A 77 5.57 -17.78 17.61
C HIS A 77 5.44 -16.69 18.66
N LYS A 78 4.23 -16.45 19.20
CA LYS A 78 4.02 -15.49 20.30
C LYS A 78 4.36 -16.07 21.67
N THR A 79 4.49 -17.40 21.79
CA THR A 79 4.75 -18.10 23.06
C THR A 79 6.13 -18.73 23.17
N SER A 80 6.91 -18.78 22.07
CA SER A 80 8.28 -19.28 22.11
C SER A 80 9.22 -18.22 22.66
N THR A 81 9.95 -18.55 23.73
CA THR A 81 11.04 -17.73 24.29
C THR A 81 12.23 -17.54 23.34
N HIS A 82 12.26 -18.33 22.26
CA HIS A 82 13.11 -18.14 21.09
C HIS A 82 12.31 -18.51 19.83
N PRO A 83 11.61 -17.57 19.17
CA PRO A 83 11.07 -17.85 17.85
C PRO A 83 12.28 -18.17 16.97
N SER A 84 12.42 -19.43 16.56
CA SER A 84 13.43 -19.85 15.60
C SER A 84 13.40 -18.85 14.45
N GLU A 85 14.53 -18.19 14.18
CA GLU A 85 14.58 -17.11 13.21
C GLU A 85 14.17 -17.67 11.84
N CYS A 86 12.92 -17.46 11.45
CA CYS A 86 12.44 -18.01 10.19
C CYS A 86 12.82 -17.08 9.06
N TYR A 87 13.64 -17.59 8.14
CA TYR A 87 14.07 -16.90 6.95
C TYR A 87 13.66 -17.69 5.71
N GLY A 88 13.26 -16.98 4.66
CA GLY A 88 13.05 -17.50 3.32
C GLY A 88 13.99 -16.84 2.31
N THR A 89 13.89 -17.25 1.06
CA THR A 89 14.62 -16.61 -0.04
C THR A 89 14.03 -15.22 -0.29
N PRO A 90 14.80 -14.13 -0.18
CA PRO A 90 14.25 -12.79 -0.37
C PRO A 90 13.89 -12.55 -1.83
N ALA A 91 12.72 -12.00 -2.09
CA ALA A 91 12.30 -11.66 -3.45
C ALA A 91 13.13 -10.50 -4.05
N ILE A 92 13.66 -9.66 -3.16
CA ILE A 92 14.52 -8.51 -3.47
C ILE A 92 15.91 -8.75 -2.89
N THR A 93 16.93 -8.80 -3.73
CA THR A 93 18.31 -9.16 -3.36
C THR A 93 19.33 -8.05 -3.57
N ARG A 94 18.93 -6.93 -4.17
CA ARG A 94 19.78 -5.78 -4.46
C ARG A 94 19.19 -4.51 -3.88
N ASN A 95 20.05 -3.51 -3.73
CA ASN A 95 19.69 -2.16 -3.36
C ASN A 95 19.48 -1.31 -4.64
N TYR A 96 18.59 -0.32 -4.57
CA TYR A 96 18.22 0.56 -5.67
C TYR A 96 18.48 2.02 -5.28
N SER A 97 19.01 2.82 -6.20
CA SER A 97 19.36 4.21 -5.90
C SER A 97 18.11 5.06 -5.71
N THR A 98 17.12 4.90 -6.60
CA THR A 98 15.85 5.63 -6.53
C THR A 98 14.66 4.69 -6.63
N CYS A 99 13.68 4.87 -5.74
CA CYS A 99 12.42 4.14 -5.79
C CYS A 99 11.23 5.10 -5.86
N ALA A 100 10.29 4.82 -6.76
CA ALA A 100 8.99 5.48 -6.78
C ALA A 100 7.99 4.64 -5.98
N LEU A 101 7.37 5.23 -4.95
CA LEU A 101 6.24 4.65 -4.24
C LEU A 101 4.96 5.37 -4.67
N VAL A 102 4.13 4.68 -5.45
CA VAL A 102 2.93 5.23 -6.07
C VAL A 102 1.69 4.79 -5.29
N GLY A 103 1.10 5.74 -4.60
CA GLY A 103 -0.21 5.63 -3.96
C GLY A 103 -1.35 5.82 -4.95
N ASN A 104 -2.57 5.68 -4.45
CA ASN A 104 -3.76 5.66 -5.29
C ASN A 104 -4.53 6.97 -5.30
N GLY A 105 -4.04 8.03 -4.61
CA GLY A 105 -4.80 9.26 -4.40
C GLY A 105 -5.15 9.99 -5.69
N GLY A 106 -6.36 10.56 -5.73
CA GLY A 106 -6.87 11.32 -6.89
C GLY A 106 -6.02 12.53 -7.30
N ILE A 107 -5.09 12.99 -6.45
CA ILE A 107 -4.13 14.06 -6.77
C ILE A 107 -3.28 13.75 -8.01
N LEU A 108 -3.13 12.47 -8.38
CA LEU A 108 -2.39 12.08 -9.59
C LEU A 108 -3.12 12.42 -10.88
N LEU A 109 -4.44 12.65 -10.87
CA LEU A 109 -5.21 12.93 -12.08
C LEU A 109 -4.74 14.23 -12.75
N ASN A 110 -4.36 14.11 -14.02
CA ASN A 110 -3.79 15.16 -14.87
C ASN A 110 -2.47 15.75 -14.36
N SER A 111 -1.74 15.01 -13.51
CA SER A 111 -0.43 15.44 -12.99
C SER A 111 0.71 15.31 -14.00
N SER A 112 0.56 14.49 -15.03
CA SER A 112 1.65 14.13 -15.95
C SER A 112 2.89 13.55 -15.26
N CYS A 113 2.76 12.98 -14.05
CA CYS A 113 3.88 12.40 -13.30
C CYS A 113 4.46 11.11 -13.92
N GLY A 114 3.85 10.54 -14.96
CA GLY A 114 4.14 9.18 -15.39
C GLY A 114 5.57 8.94 -15.86
N GLU A 115 6.15 9.88 -16.61
CA GLU A 115 7.56 9.78 -17.03
C GLU A 115 8.51 9.85 -15.84
N ALA A 116 8.24 10.75 -14.88
CA ALA A 116 9.04 10.86 -13.66
C ALA A 116 8.96 9.59 -12.81
N VAL A 117 7.78 8.98 -12.69
CA VAL A 117 7.59 7.68 -12.01
C VAL A 117 8.44 6.60 -12.69
N ASP A 118 8.30 6.44 -14.01
CA ASP A 118 8.96 5.37 -14.77
C ASP A 118 10.50 5.54 -14.84
N SER A 119 11.01 6.75 -14.57
CA SER A 119 12.45 7.05 -14.52
C SER A 119 13.19 6.50 -13.29
N HIS A 120 12.48 6.02 -12.26
CA HIS A 120 13.10 5.47 -11.05
C HIS A 120 13.69 4.08 -11.27
N ASP A 121 14.70 3.69 -10.47
CA ASP A 121 15.31 2.35 -10.57
C ASP A 121 14.35 1.23 -10.17
N PHE A 122 13.32 1.52 -9.37
CA PHE A 122 12.31 0.57 -8.89
C PHE A 122 10.96 1.25 -8.61
N VAL A 123 9.85 0.69 -9.11
CA VAL A 123 8.50 1.23 -8.95
C VAL A 123 7.62 0.31 -8.09
N ILE A 124 7.12 0.85 -7.00
CA ILE A 124 6.26 0.19 -6.02
C ILE A 124 4.83 0.74 -6.14
N ARG A 125 3.86 -0.14 -6.38
CA ARG A 125 2.42 0.19 -6.41
C ARG A 125 1.66 -0.49 -5.29
N LEU A 126 0.47 0.02 -4.99
CA LEU A 126 -0.33 -0.43 -3.85
C LEU A 126 -1.71 -0.89 -4.29
N ASN A 127 -2.11 -2.08 -3.84
CA ASN A 127 -3.44 -2.65 -3.99
C ASN A 127 -3.85 -2.93 -5.46
N LEU A 128 -2.88 -3.22 -6.33
CA LEU A 128 -3.11 -3.60 -7.73
C LEU A 128 -4.05 -2.61 -8.47
N PRO A 129 -3.74 -1.30 -8.45
CA PRO A 129 -4.62 -0.30 -9.03
C PRO A 129 -4.52 -0.36 -10.56
N PRO A 130 -5.57 0.03 -11.30
CA PRO A 130 -5.47 0.11 -12.75
C PRO A 130 -4.41 1.15 -13.15
N VAL A 131 -3.55 0.76 -14.09
CA VAL A 131 -2.55 1.64 -14.71
C VAL A 131 -2.98 2.02 -16.13
N GLN A 132 -3.63 1.09 -16.82
CA GLN A 132 -4.10 1.31 -18.18
C GLN A 132 -5.08 2.50 -18.25
N SER A 133 -4.85 3.41 -19.20
CA SER A 133 -5.55 4.70 -19.38
C SER A 133 -5.12 5.83 -18.44
N PHE A 134 -4.18 5.57 -17.52
CA PHE A 134 -3.64 6.55 -16.58
C PHE A 134 -2.12 6.67 -16.68
N GLU A 135 -1.48 6.04 -17.66
CA GLU A 135 -0.02 5.92 -17.77
C GLU A 135 0.68 7.29 -17.80
N ARG A 136 0.05 8.29 -18.43
CA ARG A 136 0.55 9.67 -18.44
C ARG A 136 0.74 10.23 -17.03
N ASP A 137 -0.15 9.87 -16.11
CA ASP A 137 -0.20 10.41 -14.77
C ASP A 137 0.52 9.52 -13.76
N VAL A 138 0.42 8.19 -13.90
CA VAL A 138 0.92 7.25 -12.88
C VAL A 138 2.07 6.37 -13.35
N GLY A 139 2.51 6.52 -14.59
CA GLY A 139 3.55 5.70 -15.20
C GLY A 139 3.01 4.32 -15.62
N SER A 140 3.78 3.59 -16.40
CA SER A 140 3.44 2.26 -16.92
C SER A 140 4.17 1.12 -16.21
N ARG A 141 5.29 1.43 -15.54
CA ARG A 141 6.17 0.43 -14.94
C ARG A 141 5.69 0.00 -13.56
N THR A 142 5.89 -1.28 -13.24
CA THR A 142 5.68 -1.84 -11.90
C THR A 142 6.72 -2.91 -11.63
N ASP A 143 7.56 -2.74 -10.60
CA ASP A 143 8.52 -3.76 -10.18
C ASP A 143 8.03 -4.54 -8.94
N LEU A 144 7.24 -3.88 -8.08
CA LEU A 144 6.55 -4.50 -6.96
C LEU A 144 5.14 -3.93 -6.82
N VAL A 145 4.16 -4.80 -6.59
CA VAL A 145 2.83 -4.42 -6.15
C VAL A 145 2.52 -5.07 -4.80
N SER A 146 2.22 -4.24 -3.80
CA SER A 146 1.86 -4.66 -2.45
C SER A 146 0.35 -4.67 -2.29
N ILE A 147 -0.26 -5.81 -1.95
CA ILE A 147 -1.70 -5.90 -1.74
C ILE A 147 -2.03 -6.17 -0.27
N ASN A 148 -3.12 -5.56 0.19
CA ASN A 148 -3.66 -5.81 1.53
C ASN A 148 -4.72 -6.94 1.49
N ASN A 149 -5.07 -7.47 2.67
CA ASN A 149 -6.01 -8.59 2.79
C ASN A 149 -7.41 -8.32 2.21
N LYS A 150 -7.92 -7.08 2.25
CA LYS A 150 -9.22 -6.77 1.64
C LYS A 150 -9.17 -7.01 0.12
N VAL A 151 -8.17 -6.42 -0.54
CA VAL A 151 -7.99 -6.50 -2.00
C VAL A 151 -7.72 -7.94 -2.43
N LEU A 152 -6.88 -8.65 -1.67
CA LEU A 152 -6.64 -10.09 -1.87
C LEU A 152 -7.94 -10.90 -1.81
N ILE A 153 -8.77 -10.68 -0.80
CA ILE A 153 -10.06 -11.38 -0.64
C ILE A 153 -11.03 -11.03 -1.77
N ASP A 154 -11.08 -9.75 -2.18
CA ASP A 154 -11.91 -9.31 -3.31
C ASP A 154 -11.46 -10.02 -4.61
N ILE A 155 -10.16 -10.05 -4.91
CA ILE A 155 -9.60 -10.76 -6.08
C ILE A 155 -9.90 -12.27 -5.99
N GLY A 156 -9.65 -12.90 -4.84
CA GLY A 156 -9.94 -14.32 -4.62
C GLY A 156 -11.42 -14.65 -4.84
N SER A 157 -12.31 -13.73 -4.48
CA SER A 157 -13.75 -13.89 -4.68
C SER A 157 -14.15 -13.74 -6.15
N LEU A 158 -13.52 -12.83 -6.91
CA LEU A 158 -13.76 -12.67 -8.35
C LEU A 158 -13.40 -13.94 -9.13
N LEU A 159 -12.37 -14.67 -8.69
CA LEU A 159 -11.91 -15.90 -9.32
C LEU A 159 -12.91 -17.07 -9.29
N ILE A 160 -13.99 -16.95 -8.50
CA ILE A 160 -15.10 -17.93 -8.42
C ILE A 160 -15.94 -17.94 -9.71
N SER A 161 -16.03 -16.81 -10.42
CA SER A 161 -16.89 -16.66 -11.61
C SER A 161 -16.07 -16.50 -12.90
N SER A 162 -16.61 -16.90 -14.05
CA SER A 162 -15.93 -16.76 -15.35
C SER A 162 -15.66 -15.29 -15.73
N THR A 163 -16.62 -14.40 -15.47
CA THR A 163 -16.46 -12.96 -15.71
C THR A 163 -15.36 -12.37 -14.83
N GLY A 164 -15.38 -12.67 -13.53
CA GLY A 164 -14.35 -12.16 -12.61
C GLY A 164 -12.95 -12.68 -12.94
N ARG A 165 -12.81 -13.92 -13.42
CA ARG A 165 -11.52 -14.44 -13.93
C ARG A 165 -10.95 -13.60 -15.07
N THR A 166 -11.80 -13.09 -15.97
CA THR A 166 -11.37 -12.22 -17.06
C THR A 166 -10.86 -10.88 -16.54
N GLU A 167 -11.52 -10.32 -15.52
CA GLU A 167 -11.09 -9.07 -14.87
C GLU A 167 -9.77 -9.26 -14.13
N VAL A 168 -9.63 -10.32 -13.34
CA VAL A 168 -8.39 -10.63 -12.62
C VAL A 168 -7.22 -10.86 -13.59
N LEU A 169 -7.45 -11.54 -14.72
CA LEU A 169 -6.43 -11.70 -15.75
C LEU A 169 -5.97 -10.34 -16.31
N LYS A 170 -6.88 -9.39 -16.54
CA LYS A 170 -6.51 -8.03 -16.97
C LYS A 170 -5.68 -7.31 -15.90
N MET A 171 -6.07 -7.42 -14.63
CA MET A 171 -5.34 -6.80 -13.52
C MET A 171 -3.91 -7.36 -13.40
N LEU A 172 -3.76 -8.68 -13.43
CA LEU A 172 -2.46 -9.34 -13.28
C LEU A 172 -1.56 -9.14 -14.51
N ASN A 173 -2.11 -9.01 -15.71
CA ASN A 173 -1.33 -8.72 -16.91
C ASN A 173 -0.63 -7.35 -16.86
N GLN A 174 -1.12 -6.40 -16.07
CA GLN A 174 -0.47 -5.08 -15.90
C GLN A 174 0.81 -5.16 -15.05
N VAL A 175 1.05 -6.28 -14.36
CA VAL A 175 2.18 -6.46 -13.43
C VAL A 175 3.05 -7.67 -13.83
N GLN A 176 3.13 -7.96 -15.13
CA GLN A 176 4.07 -8.96 -15.65
C GLN A 176 5.52 -8.61 -15.30
N ASN A 177 6.31 -9.63 -14.99
CA ASN A 177 7.72 -9.54 -14.58
C ASN A 177 7.95 -8.76 -13.27
N SER A 178 6.92 -8.62 -12.43
CA SER A 178 7.00 -7.93 -11.14
C SER A 178 6.92 -8.90 -9.96
N ILE A 179 7.05 -8.33 -8.75
CA ILE A 179 6.75 -9.00 -7.50
C ILE A 179 5.31 -8.68 -7.07
N LEU A 180 4.51 -9.68 -6.72
CA LEU A 180 3.21 -9.52 -6.05
C LEU A 180 3.36 -9.86 -4.56
N LEU A 181 3.29 -8.85 -3.69
CA LEU A 181 3.55 -8.97 -2.26
C LEU A 181 2.24 -9.00 -1.46
N TYR A 182 1.99 -10.12 -0.77
CA TYR A 182 0.93 -10.28 0.22
C TYR A 182 1.37 -9.67 1.58
N ALA A 183 1.13 -8.36 1.76
CA ALA A 183 1.83 -7.57 2.79
C ALA A 183 1.35 -7.76 4.23
N LYS A 184 0.15 -8.33 4.45
CA LYS A 184 -0.44 -8.57 5.78
C LYS A 184 -0.43 -10.04 6.20
N GLY A 185 0.50 -10.82 5.60
CA GLY A 185 0.70 -12.23 5.91
C GLY A 185 -0.60 -13.03 5.91
N PHE A 186 -0.70 -13.94 6.89
CA PHE A 186 -1.80 -14.89 7.01
C PHE A 186 -2.76 -14.58 8.16
N GLU A 187 -2.87 -13.30 8.56
CA GLU A 187 -3.77 -12.92 9.65
C GLU A 187 -5.18 -13.48 9.41
N LYS A 188 -5.71 -14.21 10.42
CA LYS A 188 -7.05 -14.78 10.39
C LYS A 188 -8.09 -13.66 10.41
N HIS A 189 -8.42 -13.12 9.24
CA HIS A 189 -9.75 -12.57 9.08
C HIS A 189 -10.71 -13.76 9.02
N GLY A 190 -11.73 -13.75 9.88
CA GLY A 190 -12.86 -14.67 9.72
C GLY A 190 -13.38 -14.58 8.29
N LYS A 191 -14.02 -15.65 7.83
CA LYS A 191 -14.76 -15.70 6.56
C LYS A 191 -15.52 -14.38 6.37
N GLY A 192 -14.99 -13.51 5.50
CA GLY A 192 -15.56 -12.20 5.24
C GLY A 192 -16.92 -12.32 4.55
N ALA A 193 -17.41 -11.24 3.95
CA ALA A 193 -18.68 -11.23 3.21
C ALA A 193 -18.78 -12.35 2.13
N TYR A 194 -17.64 -12.87 1.67
CA TYR A 194 -17.54 -13.86 0.60
C TYR A 194 -17.21 -15.29 1.06
N ASN A 195 -17.21 -15.57 2.37
CA ASN A 195 -16.97 -16.92 2.93
C ASN A 195 -15.61 -17.57 2.53
N ILE A 196 -14.63 -16.76 2.12
CA ILE A 196 -13.26 -17.17 1.77
C ILE A 196 -12.27 -16.67 2.84
N THR A 197 -11.29 -17.48 3.20
CA THR A 197 -10.19 -17.14 4.10
C THR A 197 -9.04 -16.48 3.34
N THR A 198 -8.15 -15.77 4.05
CA THR A 198 -6.95 -15.16 3.46
C THR A 198 -6.06 -16.19 2.78
N LEU A 199 -5.94 -17.39 3.35
CA LEU A 199 -5.22 -18.49 2.73
C LEU A 199 -5.86 -18.94 1.43
N GLU A 200 -7.16 -19.25 1.45
CA GLU A 200 -7.86 -19.70 0.25
C GLU A 200 -7.76 -18.66 -0.87
N ALA A 201 -7.79 -17.36 -0.53
CA ALA A 201 -7.57 -16.29 -1.50
C ALA A 201 -6.14 -16.30 -2.08
N ILE A 202 -5.10 -16.44 -1.25
CA ILE A 202 -3.70 -16.56 -1.73
C ILE A 202 -3.55 -17.75 -2.67
N GLN A 203 -3.99 -18.93 -2.25
CA GLN A 203 -3.95 -20.14 -3.08
C GLN A 203 -4.73 -19.97 -4.40
N SER A 204 -5.88 -19.30 -4.35
CA SER A 204 -6.66 -19.02 -5.57
C SER A 204 -5.91 -18.12 -6.54
N VAL A 205 -5.27 -17.07 -6.05
CA VAL A 205 -4.49 -16.13 -6.88
C VAL A 205 -3.24 -16.81 -7.43
N ASP A 206 -2.49 -17.53 -6.61
CA ASP A 206 -1.26 -18.22 -7.01
C ASP A 206 -1.54 -19.30 -8.07
N ASN A 207 -2.55 -20.15 -7.85
CA ASN A 207 -2.99 -21.14 -8.84
C ASN A 207 -3.45 -20.47 -10.14
N PHE A 208 -4.08 -19.29 -10.05
CA PHE A 208 -4.50 -18.54 -11.22
C PHE A 208 -3.31 -17.98 -12.01
N ILE A 209 -2.28 -17.45 -11.33
CA ILE A 209 -1.03 -17.00 -11.93
C ILE A 209 -0.34 -18.16 -12.67
N GLU A 210 -0.18 -19.30 -11.99
CA GLU A 210 0.48 -20.49 -12.56
C GLU A 210 -0.30 -21.06 -13.75
N SER A 211 -1.61 -21.30 -13.59
CA SER A 211 -2.45 -21.90 -14.65
C SER A 211 -2.57 -21.05 -15.91
N ASN A 212 -2.34 -19.73 -15.82
CA ASN A 212 -2.32 -18.83 -16.97
C ASN A 212 -0.90 -18.49 -17.45
N GLY A 213 0.15 -19.09 -16.87
CA GLY A 213 1.53 -18.85 -17.27
C GLY A 213 1.99 -17.41 -17.09
N LEU A 214 1.48 -16.70 -16.08
CA LEU A 214 1.84 -15.31 -15.82
C LEU A 214 3.21 -15.24 -15.13
N GLN A 215 4.08 -14.34 -15.61
CA GLN A 215 5.44 -14.18 -15.09
C GLN A 215 5.44 -13.26 -13.88
N ILE A 216 4.82 -13.69 -12.77
CA ILE A 216 4.69 -12.90 -11.53
C ILE A 216 5.33 -13.67 -10.39
N ARG A 217 6.25 -13.02 -9.68
CA ARG A 217 6.89 -13.61 -8.49
C ARG A 217 6.08 -13.25 -7.26
N THR A 218 5.40 -14.23 -6.66
CA THR A 218 4.63 -13.99 -5.43
C THR A 218 5.57 -13.98 -4.22
N ALA A 219 5.29 -13.08 -3.27
CA ALA A 219 6.06 -12.91 -2.06
C ALA A 219 5.15 -12.63 -0.85
N TYR A 220 5.63 -12.97 0.35
CA TYR A 220 4.85 -12.88 1.58
C TYR A 220 5.74 -12.69 2.82
N GLY A 221 5.11 -12.30 3.93
CA GLY A 221 5.73 -12.27 5.25
C GLY A 221 5.56 -13.59 5.99
N LEU A 222 6.63 -14.11 6.58
CA LEU A 222 6.67 -15.42 7.27
C LEU A 222 6.02 -15.37 8.67
N SER A 223 6.82 -15.10 9.71
CA SER A 223 6.39 -15.09 11.12
C SER A 223 5.97 -13.72 11.64
N ASP A 224 6.38 -12.68 10.92
CA ASP A 224 6.23 -11.26 11.22
C ASP A 224 6.10 -10.58 9.87
N ASP A 225 4.92 -10.04 9.58
CA ASP A 225 4.63 -9.49 8.25
C ASP A 225 5.12 -8.04 8.10
N VAL A 226 5.06 -7.52 6.87
CA VAL A 226 5.47 -6.15 6.55
C VAL A 226 4.72 -5.14 7.42
N GLN A 227 3.44 -5.40 7.73
CA GLN A 227 2.63 -4.51 8.54
C GLN A 227 3.15 -4.43 9.96
N ALA A 228 3.35 -5.57 10.63
CA ALA A 228 3.81 -5.64 12.00
C ALA A 228 5.20 -5.02 12.15
N ALA A 229 6.11 -5.32 11.22
CA ALA A 229 7.45 -4.75 11.20
C ALA A 229 7.43 -3.23 11.03
N SER A 230 6.72 -2.74 10.01
CA SER A 230 6.65 -1.30 9.72
C SER A 230 5.93 -0.53 10.84
N LYS A 231 4.90 -1.12 11.47
CA LYS A 231 4.24 -0.53 12.65
C LYS A 231 5.20 -0.34 13.82
N ARG A 232 6.14 -1.26 14.08
CA ARG A 232 7.16 -1.11 15.13
C ARG A 232 8.20 -0.04 14.80
N VAL A 233 8.47 0.20 13.52
CA VAL A 233 9.30 1.33 13.09
C VAL A 233 8.56 2.64 13.34
N ILE A 234 7.31 2.73 12.88
CA ILE A 234 6.47 3.93 13.00
C ILE A 234 6.23 4.29 14.46
N SER A 235 5.86 3.34 15.32
CA SER A 235 5.61 3.62 16.73
C SER A 235 6.84 4.18 17.43
N ARG A 236 8.05 3.79 17.00
CA ARG A 236 9.31 4.33 17.52
C ARG A 236 9.72 5.67 16.94
N LEU A 237 9.06 6.18 15.91
CA LEU A 237 9.40 7.47 15.30
C LEU A 237 8.30 8.51 15.52
N ARG A 238 7.04 8.05 15.57
CA ARG A 238 5.84 8.88 15.66
C ARG A 238 4.66 8.07 16.21
N GLU A 239 4.53 8.04 17.54
CA GLU A 239 3.46 7.32 18.24
C GLU A 239 2.03 7.77 17.90
N THR A 240 1.86 8.99 17.38
CA THR A 240 0.55 9.51 16.96
C THR A 240 -0.04 8.74 15.78
N VAL A 241 0.81 8.11 14.94
CA VAL A 241 0.35 7.31 13.80
C VAL A 241 -0.01 5.90 14.26
N ARG A 242 -1.25 5.74 14.76
CA ARG A 242 -1.73 4.47 15.32
C ARG A 242 -2.21 3.47 14.25
N HIS A 243 -2.74 3.96 13.14
CA HIS A 243 -3.38 3.14 12.10
C HIS A 243 -2.81 3.49 10.71
N PRO A 244 -1.53 3.15 10.46
CA PRO A 244 -0.86 3.51 9.21
C PRO A 244 -1.52 2.84 7.99
N THR A 245 -1.58 3.57 6.89
CA THR A 245 -2.08 3.08 5.60
C THR A 245 -1.12 2.07 4.97
N THR A 246 -1.60 1.29 4.00
CA THR A 246 -0.74 0.39 3.20
C THR A 246 0.42 1.16 2.57
N GLY A 247 0.21 2.40 2.14
CA GLY A 247 1.27 3.22 1.54
C GLY A 247 2.35 3.56 2.55
N PHE A 248 1.96 3.99 3.74
CA PHE A 248 2.93 4.36 4.77
C PHE A 248 3.73 3.16 5.27
N LEU A 249 3.10 1.99 5.41
CA LEU A 249 3.81 0.74 5.70
C LEU A 249 4.85 0.42 4.61
N ASN A 250 4.50 0.58 3.33
CA ASN A 250 5.42 0.30 2.23
C ASN A 250 6.55 1.32 2.08
N TYR A 251 6.37 2.56 2.54
CA TYR A 251 7.49 3.51 2.64
C TYR A 251 8.57 3.00 3.60
N PHE A 252 8.21 2.48 4.78
CA PHE A 252 9.22 1.93 5.70
C PHE A 252 9.83 0.63 5.17
N LEU A 253 9.04 -0.20 4.49
CA LEU A 253 9.55 -1.39 3.80
C LEU A 253 10.62 -1.03 2.75
N SER A 254 10.37 -0.01 1.93
CA SER A 254 11.27 0.35 0.83
C SER A 254 12.63 0.87 1.31
N LEU A 255 12.71 1.43 2.52
CA LEU A 255 14.00 1.83 3.12
C LEU A 255 14.99 0.67 3.30
N ALA A 256 14.52 -0.58 3.24
CA ALA A 256 15.38 -1.77 3.30
C ALA A 256 16.08 -2.12 1.98
N PHE A 257 15.67 -1.52 0.86
CA PHE A 257 16.25 -1.77 -0.46
C PHE A 257 16.34 -0.53 -1.37
N CYS A 258 16.03 0.67 -0.86
CA CYS A 258 16.06 1.92 -1.60
C CYS A 258 16.93 2.97 -0.88
N ASP A 259 17.86 3.60 -1.62
CA ASP A 259 18.68 4.70 -1.13
C ASP A 259 17.89 6.01 -1.02
N HIS A 260 16.92 6.23 -1.90
CA HIS A 260 15.98 7.34 -1.80
C HIS A 260 14.59 6.93 -2.29
N VAL A 261 13.55 7.44 -1.64
CA VAL A 261 12.16 7.12 -1.97
C VAL A 261 11.40 8.39 -2.31
N THR A 262 10.86 8.42 -3.53
CA THR A 262 9.94 9.46 -3.98
C THR A 262 8.52 8.92 -3.87
N VAL A 263 7.64 9.67 -3.24
CA VAL A 263 6.27 9.28 -2.91
C VAL A 263 5.29 10.08 -3.76
N TYR A 264 4.44 9.39 -4.51
CA TYR A 264 3.46 9.95 -5.44
C TYR A 264 2.05 9.58 -5.00
N GLY A 265 1.08 10.49 -5.08
CA GLY A 265 -0.33 10.15 -4.83
C GLY A 265 -0.73 10.00 -3.35
N PHE A 266 0.10 10.49 -2.42
CA PHE A 266 -0.19 10.46 -0.98
C PHE A 266 -0.84 11.79 -0.55
N TRP A 267 -2.14 11.89 -0.83
CA TRP A 267 -2.93 13.09 -0.59
C TRP A 267 -4.33 12.73 -0.08
N PRO A 268 -4.58 12.76 1.23
CA PRO A 268 -5.83 12.32 1.83
C PRO A 268 -6.88 13.44 1.90
N PHE A 269 -6.85 14.42 0.99
CA PHE A 269 -7.78 15.55 0.98
C PHE A 269 -8.62 15.60 -0.29
N ALA A 270 -9.89 15.95 -0.14
CA ALA A 270 -10.86 16.05 -1.23
C ALA A 270 -10.64 17.23 -2.18
N MET A 271 -9.62 18.04 -1.92
CA MET A 271 -9.26 19.19 -2.74
C MET A 271 -7.75 19.23 -2.95
N THR A 272 -7.33 19.67 -4.13
CA THR A 272 -5.95 20.06 -4.40
C THR A 272 -5.58 21.34 -3.61
N PRO A 273 -4.28 21.70 -3.52
CA PRO A 273 -3.86 22.98 -2.95
C PRO A 273 -4.50 24.21 -3.64
N ASP A 274 -4.80 24.12 -4.93
CA ASP A 274 -5.50 25.13 -5.74
C ASP A 274 -7.04 25.02 -5.69
N HIS A 275 -7.59 24.27 -4.72
CA HIS A 275 -9.03 24.14 -4.45
C HIS A 275 -9.86 23.47 -5.55
N ARG A 276 -9.23 22.63 -6.39
CA ARG A 276 -9.96 21.76 -7.32
C ARG A 276 -10.44 20.51 -6.59
N PRO A 277 -11.70 20.08 -6.81
CA PRO A 277 -12.21 18.85 -6.21
C PRO A 277 -11.47 17.63 -6.76
N LEU A 278 -11.20 16.67 -5.88
CA LEU A 278 -10.55 15.40 -6.20
C LEU A 278 -11.45 14.22 -5.82
N PRO A 279 -11.49 13.15 -6.63
CA PRO A 279 -11.96 11.86 -6.16
C PRO A 279 -10.96 11.28 -5.12
N TYR A 280 -11.40 10.27 -4.37
CA TYR A 280 -10.51 9.61 -3.41
C TYR A 280 -9.37 8.88 -4.11
N HIS A 281 -9.68 8.09 -5.14
CA HIS A 281 -8.68 7.46 -6.00
C HIS A 281 -8.62 8.08 -7.39
N TYR A 282 -7.48 7.92 -8.07
CA TYR A 282 -7.32 8.44 -9.45
C TYR A 282 -8.15 7.67 -10.50
N PHE A 283 -8.65 6.48 -10.16
CA PHE A 283 -9.28 5.55 -11.12
C PHE A 283 -10.77 5.31 -10.90
N ASP A 284 -11.36 5.89 -9.86
CA ASP A 284 -12.76 5.74 -9.53
C ASP A 284 -13.38 7.08 -9.11
N ASN A 285 -14.69 7.04 -8.84
CA ASN A 285 -15.44 8.19 -8.33
C ASN A 285 -15.78 8.01 -6.83
N GLU A 286 -14.96 7.26 -6.08
CA GLU A 286 -15.18 7.09 -4.65
C GLU A 286 -14.97 8.39 -3.88
N THR A 287 -15.76 8.56 -2.82
CA THR A 287 -15.64 9.70 -1.91
C THR A 287 -14.73 9.38 -0.74
N PHE A 288 -14.14 10.43 -0.17
CA PHE A 288 -13.22 10.29 0.97
C PHE A 288 -13.95 9.66 2.16
N PRO A 289 -13.39 8.60 2.77
CA PRO A 289 -14.05 7.94 3.88
C PRO A 289 -14.07 8.84 5.12
N ILE A 290 -15.22 8.86 5.81
CA ILE A 290 -15.49 9.77 6.93
C ILE A 290 -14.69 9.41 8.20
N ASN A 291 -14.28 8.14 8.35
CA ASN A 291 -13.75 7.61 9.62
C ASN A 291 -12.24 7.26 9.61
N HIS A 292 -11.51 7.57 8.54
CA HIS A 292 -10.07 7.32 8.48
C HIS A 292 -9.28 8.56 8.90
N ASN A 293 -8.75 8.58 10.13
CA ASN A 293 -7.83 9.62 10.57
C ASN A 293 -6.43 9.40 9.94
N ILE A 294 -6.25 9.90 8.71
CA ILE A 294 -4.97 9.87 7.97
C ILE A 294 -4.17 11.17 8.21
N ILE A 295 -4.69 12.09 9.02
CA ILE A 295 -4.05 13.39 9.25
C ILE A 295 -2.68 13.23 9.93
N ASP A 296 -2.58 12.39 10.95
CA ASP A 296 -1.30 12.16 11.64
C ASP A 296 -0.24 11.57 10.71
N GLU A 297 -0.65 10.68 9.79
CA GLU A 297 0.21 10.13 8.74
C GLU A 297 0.67 11.24 7.78
N GLN A 298 -0.25 12.10 7.33
CA GLN A 298 0.09 13.19 6.42
C GLN A 298 1.03 14.21 7.05
N VAL A 299 0.84 14.53 8.33
CA VAL A 299 1.77 15.40 9.07
C VAL A 299 3.15 14.73 9.14
N PHE A 300 3.22 13.41 9.38
CA PHE A 300 4.51 12.73 9.44
C PHE A 300 5.19 12.62 8.06
N LEU A 301 4.44 12.38 6.98
CA LEU A 301 4.96 12.43 5.61
C LEU A 301 5.58 13.80 5.27
N ARG A 302 4.93 14.89 5.69
CA ARG A 302 5.49 16.23 5.54
C ARG A 302 6.78 16.39 6.35
N ASP A 303 6.80 15.99 7.62
CA ASP A 303 7.99 16.08 8.47
C ASP A 303 9.17 15.25 7.88
N LEU A 304 8.88 14.08 7.30
CA LEU A 304 9.87 13.26 6.58
C LEU A 304 10.38 13.94 5.30
N ASN A 305 9.51 14.61 4.56
CA ASN A 305 9.89 15.37 3.36
C ASN A 305 10.77 16.58 3.70
N GLU A 306 10.37 17.37 4.70
CA GLU A 306 11.11 18.57 5.15
C GLU A 306 12.50 18.24 5.69
N THR A 307 12.70 17.01 6.16
CA THR A 307 13.99 16.52 6.67
C THR A 307 14.78 15.68 5.65
N GLY A 308 14.31 15.62 4.39
CA GLY A 308 14.99 14.90 3.32
C GLY A 308 15.00 13.37 3.49
N CYS A 309 14.11 12.82 4.33
CA CYS A 309 13.96 11.37 4.49
C CYS A 309 13.22 10.73 3.30
N LEU A 310 12.44 11.51 2.57
CA LEU A 310 11.75 11.14 1.34
C LEU A 310 11.52 12.39 0.49
N THR A 311 11.10 12.21 -0.76
CA THR A 311 10.54 13.28 -1.58
C THR A 311 9.02 13.06 -1.72
N LEU A 312 8.21 13.99 -1.22
CA LEU A 312 6.75 13.95 -1.35
C LEU A 312 6.33 14.80 -2.54
N VAL A 313 5.90 14.15 -3.61
CA VAL A 313 5.44 14.81 -4.82
C VAL A 313 3.97 15.21 -4.66
N ARG A 314 3.71 16.51 -4.85
CA ARG A 314 2.36 17.10 -4.81
C ARG A 314 1.88 17.56 -6.18
N ASP A 315 2.81 17.83 -7.08
CA ASP A 315 2.60 18.16 -8.48
C ASP A 315 3.87 17.72 -9.25
N CYS A 316 3.73 17.34 -10.51
CA CYS A 316 4.85 17.05 -11.43
C CYS A 316 4.98 18.09 -12.54
N LEU A 317 4.15 19.14 -12.50
CA LEU A 317 4.19 20.32 -13.37
C LEU A 317 4.93 21.50 -12.71
#